data_AF-A0A6A5RHY0-F1
#
_entry.id   AF-A0A6A5RHY0-F1
#
_cell.length_a   1.000
_cell.length_b   1.000
_cell.length_c   1.000
_cell.angle_alpha   90.00
_cell.angle_beta   90.00
_cell.angle_gamma   90.00
#
_symmetry.space_group_name_H-M   'P 1'
#
loop_
_entity.id
_entity.type
_entity.pdbx_description
1 polymer ?
#
loop_
_entity_poly.entity_id
_entity_poly.type
_entity_poly.pdbx_seq_one_letter_code
_entity_poly.pdbx_strand_id
1 'polypeptide(L)'
;MYTNAISLLALAGAAQAHMSLWYPGPLGGAKEANTASTDSDVDPELNFPLGCCDSEGQPTAPSPGVCRGHLDLFDTEDAQVTWQPGQDAYFQLSDYTYTADAPGGTHYGGSCQVGFSTDRGETWKVAASYNGNCPLRGKDGSPEVQTFDFKVPTGMPEGKALFAWIWLNREHESFMNCAAVQIGEGSGNTTTPTNPAAPSVSATKPSKPSSSTYQPDDEQPQYSVAPQPTSTRAAGKPSYPTASASPAQPEDDESTEEPSYDAPSEDDSEETDDSEGTDNSEEEEEDNDYKDSEESDNEETDNKWSHPGHWNSNRHQSIKYKMIDEHKCKVDTVTKRAECECKATSGCSNQKRALVERKAVRIVRRDAIKKRADACAWNSAPSMVVSYYTVDAACAPNAKMNVPESDTFEIGWSEPCGVVEGDGEYPIKEMDCNMFS
;
A
#
# COMPACT_ATOMS: atom_id res chain seq x y z
N MET A 1 42.10 -19.26 -30.97
CA MET A 1 41.75 -18.31 -29.89
C MET A 1 40.28 -17.95 -30.08
N TYR A 2 39.40 -18.68 -29.40
CA TYR A 2 37.96 -18.39 -29.40
C TYR A 2 37.68 -17.54 -28.16
N THR A 3 37.46 -16.25 -28.36
CA THR A 3 37.02 -15.35 -27.30
C THR A 3 35.53 -15.57 -27.07
N ASN A 4 35.21 -16.19 -25.93
CA ASN A 4 33.87 -16.26 -25.40
C ASN A 4 33.44 -14.85 -24.96
N ALA A 5 32.46 -14.27 -25.66
CA ALA A 5 31.72 -13.10 -25.17
C ALA A 5 30.32 -13.58 -24.79
N ILE A 6 30.14 -14.01 -23.54
CA ILE A 6 28.81 -14.18 -22.95
C ILE A 6 28.43 -12.80 -22.40
N SER A 7 27.62 -12.07 -23.16
CA SER A 7 27.00 -10.83 -22.72
C SER A 7 25.89 -11.18 -21.75
N LEU A 8 26.10 -10.92 -20.46
CA LEU A 8 25.07 -10.92 -19.43
C LEU A 8 24.15 -9.71 -19.68
N LEU A 9 23.08 -9.89 -20.45
CA LEU A 9 21.92 -9.01 -20.33
C LEU A 9 21.28 -9.31 -18.97
N ALA A 10 21.70 -8.56 -17.94
CA ALA A 10 20.86 -8.33 -16.79
C ALA A 10 19.66 -7.49 -17.26
N LEU A 11 18.61 -8.17 -17.70
CA LEU A 11 17.28 -7.57 -17.77
C LEU A 11 16.88 -7.24 -16.33
N ALA A 12 17.22 -6.04 -15.89
CA ALA A 12 16.51 -5.39 -14.80
C ALA A 12 15.08 -5.18 -15.31
N GLY A 13 14.25 -6.21 -15.17
CA GLY A 13 12.81 -6.03 -15.33
C GLY A 13 12.39 -5.02 -14.28
N ALA A 14 11.86 -3.87 -14.70
CA ALA A 14 11.09 -3.03 -13.81
C ALA A 14 10.00 -3.94 -13.22
N ALA A 15 10.13 -4.30 -11.95
CA ALA A 15 9.16 -5.11 -11.27
C ALA A 15 7.92 -4.24 -11.08
N GLN A 16 7.04 -4.21 -12.09
CA GLN A 16 5.72 -3.62 -11.95
C GLN A 16 5.01 -4.40 -10.85
N ALA A 17 4.66 -3.71 -9.79
CA ALA A 17 4.01 -4.30 -8.65
C ALA A 17 2.73 -3.53 -8.36
N HIS A 18 1.68 -4.00 -9.04
CA HIS A 18 0.35 -3.45 -9.02
C HIS A 18 -0.54 -4.27 -8.09
N MET A 19 -1.27 -3.63 -7.19
CA MET A 19 -2.23 -4.29 -6.31
C MET A 19 -3.55 -3.54 -6.38
N SER A 20 -4.64 -4.28 -6.24
CA SER A 20 -5.96 -3.68 -6.04
C SER A 20 -6.61 -4.23 -4.78
N LEU A 21 -7.61 -3.52 -4.28
CA LEU A 21 -8.59 -4.09 -3.38
C LEU A 21 -9.28 -5.28 -4.09
N TRP A 22 -9.61 -6.31 -3.32
CA TRP A 22 -10.33 -7.50 -3.78
C TRP A 22 -11.61 -7.70 -2.99
N TYR A 23 -11.53 -7.48 -1.67
CA TYR A 23 -12.68 -7.54 -0.78
C TYR A 23 -12.62 -6.38 0.23
N PRO A 24 -13.71 -5.67 0.51
CA PRO A 24 -14.99 -5.70 -0.21
C PRO A 24 -14.82 -5.38 -1.71
N GLY A 25 -15.74 -5.85 -2.55
CA GLY A 25 -15.62 -5.71 -4.00
C GLY A 25 -15.46 -4.24 -4.41
N PRO A 26 -14.36 -3.87 -5.10
CA PRO A 26 -14.09 -2.48 -5.42
C PRO A 26 -14.96 -1.97 -6.56
N LEU A 27 -15.33 -0.70 -6.50
CA LEU A 27 -15.90 0.05 -7.63
C LEU A 27 -14.87 0.04 -8.77
N GLY A 28 -15.32 -0.26 -9.99
CA GLY A 28 -14.43 -0.49 -11.13
C GLY A 28 -13.71 -1.84 -11.12
N GLY A 29 -14.02 -2.70 -10.15
CA GLY A 29 -13.48 -4.05 -10.00
C GLY A 29 -13.96 -5.04 -11.06
N ALA A 30 -13.14 -6.05 -11.33
CA ALA A 30 -13.56 -7.21 -12.10
C ALA A 30 -14.72 -7.94 -11.40
N LYS A 31 -15.59 -8.59 -12.18
CA LYS A 31 -16.81 -9.23 -11.66
C LYS A 31 -16.54 -10.33 -10.62
N GLU A 32 -15.38 -10.97 -10.72
CA GLU A 32 -14.90 -11.97 -9.77
C GLU A 32 -14.66 -11.38 -8.37
N ALA A 33 -14.23 -10.11 -8.30
CA ALA A 33 -14.04 -9.37 -7.05
C ALA A 33 -15.32 -8.63 -6.63
N ASN A 34 -16.00 -8.03 -7.61
CA ASN A 34 -17.21 -7.24 -7.41
C ASN A 34 -18.35 -7.77 -8.29
N THR A 35 -19.21 -8.60 -7.70
CA THR A 35 -20.43 -9.11 -8.33
C THR A 35 -21.45 -8.06 -8.83
N ALA A 36 -21.36 -6.80 -8.39
CA ALA A 36 -22.21 -5.70 -8.85
C ALA A 36 -21.68 -5.03 -10.13
N SER A 37 -20.39 -5.22 -10.44
CA SER A 37 -19.77 -4.68 -11.65
C SER A 37 -20.37 -5.25 -12.93
N THR A 38 -20.45 -4.40 -13.96
CA THR A 38 -20.67 -4.83 -15.34
C THR A 38 -19.37 -4.76 -16.13
N ASP A 39 -19.30 -5.47 -17.27
CA ASP A 39 -18.09 -5.48 -18.12
C ASP A 39 -17.68 -4.08 -18.60
N SER A 40 -18.62 -3.12 -18.70
CA SER A 40 -18.33 -1.75 -19.07
C SER A 40 -17.75 -0.89 -17.95
N ASP A 41 -17.88 -1.34 -16.70
CA ASP A 41 -17.44 -0.59 -15.52
C ASP A 41 -16.03 -1.00 -15.08
N VAL A 42 -15.54 -2.16 -15.55
CA VAL A 42 -14.21 -2.68 -15.19
C VAL A 42 -13.12 -1.71 -15.65
N ASP A 43 -12.35 -1.20 -14.69
CA ASP A 43 -11.19 -0.36 -14.92
C ASP A 43 -9.97 -1.23 -15.25
N PRO A 44 -9.44 -1.18 -16.50
CA PRO A 44 -8.26 -1.96 -16.88
C PRO A 44 -6.99 -1.54 -16.13
N GLU A 45 -7.03 -0.37 -15.48
CA GLU A 45 -5.94 0.22 -14.72
C GLU A 45 -6.24 0.23 -13.21
N LEU A 46 -7.22 -0.53 -12.71
CA LEU A 46 -7.63 -0.47 -11.30
C LEU A 46 -6.48 -0.72 -10.32
N ASN A 47 -5.55 -1.60 -10.71
CA ASN A 47 -4.37 -1.96 -9.94
C ASN A 47 -3.16 -1.04 -10.20
N PHE A 48 -3.25 -0.05 -11.08
CA PHE A 48 -2.14 0.87 -11.39
C PHE A 48 -2.01 1.96 -10.32
N PRO A 49 -0.80 2.50 -10.13
CA PRO A 49 -0.63 3.71 -9.33
C PRO A 49 -1.39 4.90 -9.94
N LEU A 50 -1.72 5.88 -9.10
CA LEU A 50 -2.41 7.10 -9.52
C LEU A 50 -1.41 8.02 -10.23
N GLY A 51 -1.66 8.35 -11.50
CA GLY A 51 -0.91 9.38 -12.25
C GLY A 51 0.59 9.14 -12.44
N CYS A 52 1.09 7.93 -12.22
CA CYS A 52 2.51 7.58 -12.28
C CYS A 52 2.83 6.86 -13.60
N CYS A 53 4.07 6.77 -14.09
CA CYS A 53 5.22 7.68 -14.12
C CYS A 53 6.31 7.00 -14.99
N ASP A 54 7.28 7.75 -15.52
CA ASP A 54 8.43 7.18 -16.25
C ASP A 54 9.61 6.86 -15.33
N SER A 55 10.73 6.41 -15.92
CA SER A 55 11.96 6.06 -15.20
C SER A 55 12.58 7.23 -14.43
N GLU A 56 12.25 8.46 -14.82
CA GLU A 56 12.69 9.72 -14.23
C GLU A 56 11.68 10.28 -13.22
N GLY A 57 10.63 9.51 -12.91
CA GLY A 57 9.57 9.90 -11.99
C GLY A 57 8.59 10.93 -12.56
N GLN A 58 8.67 11.27 -13.85
CA GLN A 58 7.71 12.19 -14.47
C GLN A 58 6.35 11.51 -14.63
N PRO A 59 5.24 12.21 -14.36
CA PRO A 59 3.90 11.68 -14.59
C PRO A 59 3.70 11.28 -16.05
N THR A 60 3.21 10.06 -16.28
CA THR A 60 2.86 9.57 -17.62
C THR A 60 1.37 9.71 -17.93
N ALA A 61 0.55 9.96 -16.90
CA ALA A 61 -0.89 10.15 -17.00
C ALA A 61 -1.39 11.11 -15.91
N PRO A 62 -2.53 11.80 -16.11
CA PRO A 62 -3.18 12.52 -15.03
C PRO A 62 -3.68 11.57 -13.93
N SER A 63 -3.73 12.04 -12.69
CA SER A 63 -4.40 11.31 -11.61
C SER A 63 -5.89 11.11 -11.96
N PRO A 64 -6.43 9.89 -11.85
CA PRO A 64 -7.85 9.62 -12.13
C PRO A 64 -8.78 10.17 -11.03
N GLY A 65 -8.23 10.69 -9.93
CA GLY A 65 -8.98 11.26 -8.81
C GLY A 65 -9.37 10.23 -7.74
N VAL A 66 -10.20 10.67 -6.80
CA VAL A 66 -10.68 9.86 -5.66
C VAL A 66 -11.37 8.59 -6.16
N CYS A 67 -11.07 7.45 -5.54
CA CYS A 67 -11.58 6.14 -5.94
C CYS A 67 -11.29 5.80 -7.42
N ARG A 68 -10.19 6.31 -7.98
CA ARG A 68 -9.86 6.24 -9.42
C ARG A 68 -10.94 6.79 -10.35
N GLY A 69 -11.77 7.71 -9.85
CA GLY A 69 -12.85 8.33 -10.62
C GLY A 69 -14.18 7.58 -10.57
N HIS A 70 -14.27 6.44 -9.86
CA HIS A 70 -15.44 5.56 -9.83
C HIS A 70 -16.50 5.96 -8.77
N LEU A 71 -16.54 7.23 -8.36
CA LEU A 71 -17.53 7.70 -7.37
C LEU A 71 -18.97 7.69 -7.91
N ASP A 72 -19.16 7.68 -9.22
CA ASP A 72 -20.46 7.54 -9.87
C ASP A 72 -21.04 6.13 -9.68
N LEU A 73 -20.20 5.09 -9.68
CA LEU A 73 -20.63 3.70 -9.43
C LEU A 73 -21.17 3.50 -8.02
N PHE A 74 -20.80 4.34 -7.05
CA PHE A 74 -21.34 4.28 -5.69
C PHE A 74 -22.86 4.45 -5.65
N ASP A 75 -23.49 5.13 -6.61
CA ASP A 75 -24.95 5.28 -6.64
C ASP A 75 -25.66 4.07 -7.21
N THR A 76 -25.00 3.35 -8.10
CA THR A 76 -25.63 2.31 -8.94
C THR A 76 -25.31 0.91 -8.46
N GLU A 77 -24.13 0.68 -7.86
CA GLU A 77 -23.72 -0.64 -7.40
C GLU A 77 -24.21 -0.91 -5.97
N ASP A 78 -24.84 -2.06 -5.77
CA ASP A 78 -25.25 -2.48 -4.42
C ASP A 78 -24.03 -2.79 -3.54
N ALA A 79 -24.15 -2.46 -2.26
CA ALA A 79 -23.13 -2.80 -1.28
C ALA A 79 -23.01 -4.32 -1.12
N GLN A 80 -21.79 -4.84 -1.25
CA GLN A 80 -21.56 -6.30 -1.23
C GLN A 80 -21.48 -6.89 0.17
N VAL A 81 -21.24 -6.03 1.15
CA VAL A 81 -21.09 -6.43 2.55
C VAL A 81 -21.84 -5.47 3.44
N THR A 82 -22.45 -6.02 4.48
CA THR A 82 -22.93 -5.26 5.62
C THR A 82 -22.02 -5.47 6.82
N TRP A 83 -21.50 -4.39 7.39
CA TRP A 83 -20.76 -4.41 8.65
C TRP A 83 -21.50 -3.65 9.74
N GLN A 84 -21.32 -4.09 10.99
CA GLN A 84 -21.84 -3.39 12.16
C GLN A 84 -20.76 -2.47 12.76
N PRO A 85 -21.11 -1.29 13.30
CA PRO A 85 -20.17 -0.46 14.04
C PRO A 85 -19.48 -1.25 15.17
N GLY A 86 -18.15 -1.13 15.28
CA GLY A 86 -17.34 -1.86 16.28
C GLY A 86 -17.08 -3.34 15.98
N GLN A 87 -17.62 -3.88 14.89
CA GLN A 87 -17.39 -5.25 14.44
C GLN A 87 -15.93 -5.46 14.03
N ASP A 88 -15.39 -6.65 14.30
CA ASP A 88 -14.19 -7.14 13.65
C ASP A 88 -14.48 -7.44 12.16
N ALA A 89 -13.79 -6.76 11.27
CA ALA A 89 -13.89 -6.92 9.82
C ALA A 89 -12.52 -7.22 9.21
N TYR A 90 -12.50 -7.44 7.91
CA TYR A 90 -11.27 -7.61 7.15
C TYR A 90 -11.44 -7.05 5.75
N PHE A 91 -10.32 -6.72 5.11
CA PHE A 91 -10.24 -6.48 3.68
C PHE A 91 -9.20 -7.41 3.06
N GLN A 92 -9.30 -7.61 1.75
CA GLN A 92 -8.33 -8.39 0.98
C GLN A 92 -7.82 -7.56 -0.18
N LEU A 93 -6.53 -7.71 -0.48
CA LEU A 93 -5.91 -7.17 -1.68
C LEU A 93 -5.66 -8.30 -2.68
N SER A 94 -5.42 -7.97 -3.94
CA SER A 94 -5.08 -8.95 -4.98
C SER A 94 -4.08 -8.38 -5.98
N ASP A 95 -3.21 -9.25 -6.49
CA ASP A 95 -2.35 -9.01 -7.67
C ASP A 95 -3.08 -9.33 -8.99
N TYR A 96 -4.42 -9.36 -8.97
CA TYR A 96 -5.23 -9.63 -10.15
C TYR A 96 -4.78 -8.79 -11.35
N THR A 97 -4.51 -9.48 -12.46
CA THR A 97 -4.06 -8.86 -13.70
C THR A 97 -5.25 -8.30 -14.48
N TYR A 98 -5.47 -6.99 -14.37
CA TYR A 98 -6.46 -6.27 -15.19
C TYR A 98 -5.96 -6.04 -16.63
N THR A 99 -4.66 -5.79 -16.80
CA THR A 99 -4.01 -5.57 -18.09
C THR A 99 -2.83 -6.52 -18.25
N ALA A 100 -2.77 -7.25 -19.37
CA ALA A 100 -1.80 -8.33 -19.58
C ALA A 100 -0.33 -7.89 -19.48
N ASP A 101 -0.04 -6.65 -19.88
CA ASP A 101 1.32 -6.09 -19.89
C ASP A 101 1.74 -5.49 -18.54
N ALA A 102 0.88 -5.61 -17.51
CA ALA A 102 1.09 -5.04 -16.19
C ALA A 102 0.60 -6.02 -15.10
N PRO A 103 1.29 -7.17 -14.91
CA PRO A 103 0.93 -8.14 -13.89
C PRO A 103 1.01 -7.53 -12.49
N GLY A 104 0.15 -7.99 -11.58
CA GLY A 104 0.17 -7.50 -10.21
C GLY A 104 1.38 -7.98 -9.41
N GLY A 105 1.64 -7.32 -8.29
CA GLY A 105 2.74 -7.65 -7.39
C GLY A 105 2.75 -6.77 -6.15
N THR A 106 3.29 -7.30 -5.05
CA THR A 106 3.17 -6.68 -3.71
C THR A 106 4.11 -5.49 -3.45
N HIS A 107 4.98 -5.15 -4.41
CA HIS A 107 6.05 -4.14 -4.31
C HIS A 107 6.95 -4.29 -3.08
N TYR A 108 7.06 -5.50 -2.55
CA TYR A 108 7.76 -5.77 -1.29
C TYR A 108 7.22 -4.97 -0.08
N GLY A 109 5.95 -4.55 -0.15
CA GLY A 109 5.26 -3.85 0.92
C GLY A 109 5.13 -2.35 0.66
N GLY A 110 5.46 -1.55 1.68
CA GLY A 110 4.95 -0.19 1.82
C GLY A 110 3.96 -0.11 2.96
N SER A 111 3.11 0.91 2.94
CA SER A 111 2.19 1.21 4.04
C SER A 111 0.80 1.52 3.54
N CYS A 112 -0.23 1.12 4.29
CA CYS A 112 -1.62 1.32 3.89
C CYS A 112 -2.43 2.04 4.97
N GLN A 113 -3.47 2.74 4.56
CA GLN A 113 -4.58 3.08 5.46
C GLN A 113 -5.89 2.57 4.87
N VAL A 114 -6.83 2.29 5.76
CA VAL A 114 -8.22 2.05 5.39
C VAL A 114 -9.12 2.95 6.19
N GLY A 115 -10.21 3.39 5.57
CA GLY A 115 -11.13 4.33 6.18
C GLY A 115 -12.47 4.38 5.48
N PHE A 116 -13.34 5.24 5.99
CA PHE A 116 -14.70 5.37 5.48
C PHE A 116 -15.06 6.81 5.18
N SER A 117 -15.95 6.97 4.19
CA SER A 117 -16.67 8.21 3.91
C SER A 117 -18.17 7.95 3.93
N THR A 118 -18.92 8.82 4.61
CA THR A 118 -20.39 8.83 4.64
C THR A 118 -21.00 9.98 3.84
N ASP A 119 -20.15 10.76 3.16
CA ASP A 119 -20.48 11.96 2.40
C ASP A 119 -19.94 11.88 0.97
N ARG A 120 -19.98 10.67 0.39
CA ARG A 120 -19.67 10.41 -1.02
C ARG A 120 -18.22 10.79 -1.43
N GLY A 121 -17.28 10.62 -0.51
CA GLY A 121 -15.86 10.83 -0.74
C GLY A 121 -15.38 12.26 -0.47
N GLU A 122 -16.24 13.15 0.04
CA GLU A 122 -15.86 14.52 0.41
C GLU A 122 -14.94 14.52 1.64
N THR A 123 -15.25 13.73 2.67
CA THR A 123 -14.40 13.56 3.85
C THR A 123 -14.20 12.08 4.18
N TRP A 124 -13.03 11.78 4.75
CA TRP A 124 -12.63 10.43 5.08
C TRP A 124 -12.14 10.34 6.52
N LYS A 125 -12.47 9.23 7.19
CA LYS A 125 -12.03 8.95 8.55
C LYS A 125 -11.31 7.61 8.62
N VAL A 126 -10.17 7.60 9.31
CA VAL A 126 -9.33 6.42 9.49
C VAL A 126 -10.07 5.35 10.29
N ALA A 127 -9.99 4.11 9.82
CA ALA A 127 -10.39 2.92 10.57
C ALA A 127 -9.17 2.11 11.03
N ALA A 128 -8.15 1.99 10.17
CA ALA A 128 -6.87 1.41 10.53
C ALA A 128 -5.72 1.95 9.67
N SER A 129 -4.52 1.99 10.25
CA SER A 129 -3.25 2.32 9.60
C SER A 129 -2.31 1.14 9.74
N TYR A 130 -1.78 0.64 8.63
CA TYR A 130 -0.80 -0.44 8.56
C TYR A 130 0.56 0.17 8.27
N ASN A 131 1.33 0.40 9.34
CA ASN A 131 2.62 1.08 9.31
C ASN A 131 3.69 0.07 8.86
N GLY A 132 3.89 -0.04 7.56
CA GLY A 132 4.77 -1.03 6.95
C GLY A 132 4.11 -2.40 6.68
N ASN A 133 4.74 -3.18 5.79
CA ASN A 133 4.30 -4.53 5.42
C ASN A 133 2.83 -4.62 4.94
N CYS A 134 2.36 -3.58 4.24
CA CYS A 134 1.09 -3.60 3.54
C CYS A 134 1.28 -3.09 2.11
N PRO A 135 1.04 -3.91 1.07
CA PRO A 135 0.71 -5.35 1.09
C PRO A 135 1.72 -6.22 1.85
N LEU A 136 1.35 -7.46 2.21
CA LEU A 136 2.26 -8.36 2.93
C LEU A 136 3.43 -8.74 2.01
N ARG A 137 4.64 -8.34 2.41
CA ARG A 137 5.89 -8.67 1.70
C ARG A 137 6.17 -10.17 1.75
N GLY A 138 6.85 -10.69 0.73
CA GLY A 138 7.26 -12.10 0.68
C GLY A 138 6.12 -13.11 0.67
N LYS A 139 4.91 -12.65 0.35
CA LYS A 139 3.73 -13.46 0.04
C LYS A 139 3.37 -13.24 -1.42
N ASP A 140 2.72 -14.23 -2.03
CA ASP A 140 2.06 -13.99 -3.31
C ASP A 140 0.98 -12.92 -3.14
N GLY A 141 0.56 -12.31 -4.24
CA GLY A 141 -0.45 -11.26 -4.18
C GLY A 141 -1.88 -11.81 -4.11
N SER A 142 -2.09 -13.12 -3.88
CA SER A 142 -3.44 -13.70 -3.87
C SER A 142 -4.27 -13.18 -2.68
N PRO A 143 -5.59 -13.04 -2.84
CA PRO A 143 -6.46 -12.55 -1.78
C PRO A 143 -6.49 -13.47 -0.55
N GLU A 144 -6.24 -14.77 -0.71
CA GLU A 144 -6.18 -15.74 0.38
C GLU A 144 -5.06 -15.45 1.38
N VAL A 145 -3.95 -14.87 0.93
CA VAL A 145 -2.82 -14.52 1.80
C VAL A 145 -2.78 -13.03 2.11
N GLN A 146 -3.22 -12.17 1.19
CA GLN A 146 -3.28 -10.72 1.34
C GLN A 146 -4.56 -10.27 2.07
N THR A 147 -4.80 -10.85 3.24
CA THR A 147 -5.96 -10.53 4.10
C THR A 147 -5.53 -9.73 5.33
N PHE A 148 -6.22 -8.63 5.58
CA PHE A 148 -5.91 -7.66 6.64
C PHE A 148 -7.13 -7.45 7.54
N ASP A 149 -6.96 -7.71 8.83
CA ASP A 149 -8.00 -7.54 9.83
C ASP A 149 -8.04 -6.08 10.33
N PHE A 150 -9.24 -5.54 10.56
CA PHE A 150 -9.46 -4.25 11.22
C PHE A 150 -10.74 -4.27 12.06
N LYS A 151 -11.00 -3.18 12.79
CA LYS A 151 -12.30 -2.96 13.45
C LYS A 151 -13.03 -1.82 12.77
N VAL A 152 -14.30 -2.04 12.42
CA VAL A 152 -15.16 -0.95 11.93
C VAL A 152 -15.31 0.10 13.03
N PRO A 153 -15.20 1.40 12.71
CA PRO A 153 -15.35 2.45 13.70
C PRO A 153 -16.63 2.31 14.52
N THR A 154 -16.53 2.58 15.82
CA THR A 154 -17.71 2.57 16.71
C THR A 154 -18.56 3.82 16.50
N GLY A 155 -19.89 3.67 16.63
CA GLY A 155 -20.81 4.80 16.45
C GLY A 155 -20.86 5.35 15.02
N MET A 156 -20.44 4.57 14.02
CA MET A 156 -20.56 4.95 12.62
C MET A 156 -22.05 5.03 12.23
N PRO A 157 -22.47 6.06 11.45
CA PRO A 157 -23.85 6.18 11.01
C PRO A 157 -24.29 4.95 10.21
N GLU A 158 -25.53 4.50 10.45
CA GLU A 158 -26.17 3.48 9.61
C GLU A 158 -26.37 4.04 8.19
N GLY A 159 -26.16 3.20 7.18
CA GLY A 159 -26.35 3.59 5.78
C GLY A 159 -25.26 3.07 4.86
N LYS A 160 -25.42 3.34 3.57
CA LYS A 160 -24.41 3.05 2.56
C LYS A 160 -23.22 4.00 2.76
N ALA A 161 -22.01 3.45 2.77
CA ALA A 161 -20.78 4.20 2.95
C ALA A 161 -19.73 3.74 1.94
N LEU A 162 -18.76 4.61 1.65
CA LEU A 162 -17.56 4.22 0.93
C LEU A 162 -16.55 3.67 1.93
N PHE A 163 -15.99 2.52 1.64
CA PHE A 163 -14.75 2.03 2.23
C PHE A 163 -13.61 2.34 1.26
N ALA A 164 -12.52 2.93 1.73
CA ALA A 164 -11.33 3.15 0.91
C ALA A 164 -10.13 2.40 1.49
N TRP A 165 -9.33 1.87 0.58
CA TRP A 165 -7.97 1.43 0.81
C TRP A 165 -7.03 2.34 0.05
N ILE A 166 -6.00 2.84 0.75
CA ILE A 166 -4.86 3.49 0.13
C ILE A 166 -3.59 2.67 0.40
N TRP A 167 -2.66 2.72 -0.53
CA TRP A 167 -1.33 2.16 -0.37
C TRP A 167 -0.29 3.15 -0.91
N LEU A 168 0.73 3.37 -0.10
CA LEU A 168 1.91 4.17 -0.40
C LEU A 168 3.11 3.22 -0.41
N ASN A 169 3.63 2.94 -1.59
CA ASN A 169 4.84 2.12 -1.72
C ASN A 169 6.10 2.95 -1.52
N ARG A 170 7.26 2.29 -1.54
CA ARG A 170 8.56 2.92 -1.26
C ARG A 170 9.11 3.66 -2.48
N GLU A 171 8.59 3.39 -3.67
CA GLU A 171 8.88 4.10 -4.93
C GLU A 171 8.06 5.38 -5.09
N HIS A 172 7.40 5.84 -4.02
CA HIS A 172 6.56 7.04 -4.01
C HIS A 172 5.39 6.97 -4.99
N GLU A 173 4.82 5.78 -5.16
CA GLU A 173 3.59 5.58 -5.90
C GLU A 173 2.43 5.41 -4.94
N SER A 174 1.31 6.05 -5.28
CA SER A 174 0.08 6.00 -4.49
C SER A 174 -0.98 5.19 -5.22
N PHE A 175 -1.71 4.38 -4.46
CA PHE A 175 -2.83 3.59 -4.94
C PHE A 175 -4.05 3.93 -4.10
N MET A 176 -5.23 3.92 -4.72
CA MET A 176 -6.50 4.05 -4.02
C MET A 176 -7.56 3.23 -4.72
N ASN A 177 -8.25 2.37 -3.98
CA ASN A 177 -9.50 1.78 -4.44
C ASN A 177 -10.59 1.98 -3.39
N CYS A 178 -11.83 2.02 -3.85
CA CYS A 178 -13.00 2.17 -2.99
C CYS A 178 -14.01 1.06 -3.23
N ALA A 179 -14.83 0.78 -2.24
CA ALA A 179 -15.93 -0.15 -2.33
C ALA A 179 -17.20 0.44 -1.69
N ALA A 180 -18.35 0.10 -2.25
CA ALA A 180 -19.63 0.34 -1.59
C ALA A 180 -19.85 -0.70 -0.49
N VAL A 181 -20.06 -0.23 0.74
CA VAL A 181 -20.40 -1.07 1.90
C VAL A 181 -21.67 -0.56 2.56
N GLN A 182 -22.36 -1.44 3.27
CA GLN A 182 -23.51 -1.08 4.09
C GLN A 182 -23.13 -1.12 5.56
N ILE A 183 -23.46 -0.07 6.29
CA ILE A 183 -23.33 -0.02 7.74
C ILE A 183 -24.71 -0.29 8.33
N GLY A 184 -24.79 -1.31 9.18
CA GLY A 184 -26.02 -1.69 9.86
C GLY A 184 -26.23 -0.96 11.20
N GLU A 185 -27.32 -1.32 11.86
CA GLU A 185 -27.66 -0.80 13.19
C GLU A 185 -26.64 -1.25 14.26
N GLY A 186 -25.84 -0.31 14.76
CA GLY A 186 -24.96 -0.53 15.91
C GLY A 186 -25.68 -0.36 17.25
N SER A 187 -25.31 -1.16 18.27
CA SER A 187 -25.83 -1.03 19.64
C SER A 187 -25.27 0.18 20.44
N GLY A 188 -24.73 1.19 19.76
CA GLY A 188 -24.17 2.39 20.38
C GLY A 188 -25.14 3.56 20.28
N ASN A 189 -25.59 4.06 21.44
CA ASN A 189 -26.55 5.14 21.66
C ASN A 189 -26.86 6.05 20.46
N THR A 190 -28.13 5.98 20.06
CA THR A 190 -28.86 6.85 19.15
C THR A 190 -28.55 8.33 19.32
N THR A 191 -28.07 8.96 18.25
CA THR A 191 -28.57 10.26 17.80
C THR A 191 -28.48 10.35 16.27
N THR A 192 -29.65 10.18 15.64
CA THR A 192 -30.11 10.72 14.34
C THR A 192 -29.37 10.28 13.06
N PRO A 193 -30.05 9.61 12.11
CA PRO A 193 -29.56 9.42 10.74
C PRO A 193 -29.48 10.77 10.02
N THR A 194 -28.28 11.18 9.60
CA THR A 194 -28.12 12.25 8.61
C THR A 194 -28.30 11.62 7.23
N ASN A 195 -29.33 12.05 6.49
CA ASN A 195 -29.49 11.67 5.09
C ASN A 195 -28.21 12.01 4.30
N PRO A 196 -27.78 11.16 3.35
CA PRO A 196 -26.70 11.50 2.43
C PRO A 196 -27.00 12.83 1.73
N ALA A 197 -26.02 13.73 1.71
CA ALA A 197 -26.11 14.99 0.99
C ALA A 197 -26.29 14.74 -0.52
N ALA A 198 -27.05 15.62 -1.18
CA ALA A 198 -27.24 15.60 -2.62
C ALA A 198 -25.92 15.88 -3.37
N PRO A 199 -25.71 15.30 -4.56
CA PRO A 199 -24.42 15.32 -5.26
C PRO A 199 -23.96 16.73 -5.63
N SER A 200 -22.67 17.00 -5.39
CA SER A 200 -21.90 18.03 -6.09
C SER A 200 -21.45 17.49 -7.45
N VAL A 201 -21.40 18.37 -8.45
CA VAL A 201 -21.17 18.06 -9.86
C VAL A 201 -19.79 17.42 -10.12
N SER A 202 -19.76 16.26 -10.79
CA SER A 202 -18.52 15.66 -11.31
C SER A 202 -17.81 16.61 -12.28
N ALA A 203 -16.48 16.66 -12.18
CA ALA A 203 -15.64 17.27 -13.21
C ALA A 203 -15.83 16.51 -14.54
N THR A 204 -16.07 17.28 -15.60
CA THR A 204 -16.37 16.79 -16.95
C THR A 204 -15.24 15.90 -17.49
N LYS A 205 -15.58 14.64 -17.81
CA LYS A 205 -14.77 13.69 -18.58
C LYS A 205 -14.31 14.32 -19.92
N PRO A 206 -13.02 14.24 -20.30
CA PRO A 206 -12.58 14.59 -21.65
C PRO A 206 -13.19 13.64 -22.69
N SER A 207 -13.80 14.22 -23.72
CA SER A 207 -14.35 13.48 -24.87
C SER A 207 -13.24 12.85 -25.71
N LYS A 208 -13.35 11.55 -25.98
CA LYS A 208 -12.51 10.78 -26.90
C LYS A 208 -12.58 11.36 -28.33
N PRO A 209 -11.45 11.58 -29.04
CA PRO A 209 -11.50 11.95 -30.45
C PRO A 209 -11.92 10.75 -31.31
N SER A 210 -12.92 10.95 -32.18
CA SER A 210 -13.33 9.96 -33.17
C SER A 210 -12.25 9.75 -34.23
N SER A 211 -11.75 8.51 -34.32
CA SER A 211 -10.97 8.02 -35.46
C SER A 211 -11.91 7.72 -36.64
N SER A 212 -11.77 8.50 -37.71
CA SER A 212 -12.35 8.20 -39.03
C SER A 212 -11.33 7.42 -39.86
N THR A 213 -11.70 6.20 -40.24
CA THR A 213 -10.99 5.28 -41.12
C THR A 213 -10.76 5.86 -42.53
N TYR A 214 -9.53 5.78 -43.04
CA TYR A 214 -9.26 5.70 -44.48
C TYR A 214 -7.99 4.87 -44.71
N GLN A 215 -8.07 3.90 -45.62
CA GLN A 215 -6.96 3.08 -46.14
C GLN A 215 -6.93 3.24 -47.68
N PRO A 216 -5.82 2.88 -48.34
CA PRO A 216 -5.12 3.72 -49.32
C PRO A 216 -5.37 3.30 -50.78
N ASP A 217 -4.90 4.10 -51.73
CA ASP A 217 -4.62 3.64 -53.11
C ASP A 217 -3.42 4.40 -53.72
N ASP A 218 -2.72 3.66 -54.58
CA ASP A 218 -1.34 3.79 -55.06
C ASP A 218 -1.08 4.78 -56.23
N GLU A 219 0.18 5.23 -56.26
CA GLU A 219 1.06 5.57 -57.41
C GLU A 219 0.94 6.89 -58.24
N GLN A 220 2.15 7.41 -58.50
CA GLN A 220 2.71 8.68 -59.00
C GLN A 220 2.40 9.06 -60.49
N PRO A 221 2.73 10.28 -61.03
CA PRO A 221 4.10 10.82 -61.11
C PRO A 221 4.31 12.37 -61.04
N GLN A 222 5.61 12.69 -61.03
CA GLN A 222 6.41 13.95 -61.03
C GLN A 222 5.86 15.07 -61.94
N TYR A 223 6.24 16.38 -61.87
CA TYR A 223 7.54 16.99 -62.22
C TYR A 223 7.70 18.45 -61.70
N SER A 224 8.94 18.79 -61.32
CA SER A 224 9.70 20.05 -61.58
C SER A 224 9.51 21.35 -60.77
N VAL A 225 10.37 21.48 -59.75
CA VAL A 225 11.24 22.60 -59.27
C VAL A 225 11.00 24.08 -59.70
N ALA A 226 10.73 24.89 -58.66
CA ALA A 226 11.10 26.27 -58.24
C ALA A 226 11.74 27.31 -59.22
N PRO A 227 11.56 28.63 -58.97
CA PRO A 227 12.41 29.32 -57.98
C PRO A 227 11.73 30.44 -57.14
N GLN A 228 12.30 30.75 -55.96
CA GLN A 228 12.05 31.99 -55.19
C GLN A 228 12.63 33.23 -55.93
N PRO A 229 12.21 34.47 -55.56
CA PRO A 229 13.02 35.24 -54.62
C PRO A 229 12.23 36.14 -53.63
N THR A 230 13.03 36.73 -52.75
CA THR A 230 12.85 37.52 -51.53
C THR A 230 12.30 38.95 -51.66
N SER A 231 11.70 39.45 -50.56
CA SER A 231 12.07 40.69 -49.83
C SER A 231 11.01 41.80 -49.59
N THR A 232 11.07 42.34 -48.36
CA THR A 232 10.69 43.69 -47.84
C THR A 232 9.26 44.06 -47.36
N ARG A 233 9.17 44.21 -46.02
CA ARG A 233 8.87 45.41 -45.18
C ARG A 233 7.45 46.04 -45.11
N ALA A 234 6.88 45.90 -43.89
CA ALA A 234 6.13 46.83 -43.01
C ALA A 234 4.72 47.37 -43.37
N ALA A 235 3.75 47.14 -42.46
CA ALA A 235 3.28 48.10 -41.44
C ALA A 235 1.86 47.75 -40.93
N GLY A 236 1.60 47.94 -39.62
CA GLY A 236 0.25 48.16 -39.07
C GLY A 236 -0.22 47.21 -37.95
N LYS A 237 -0.10 47.66 -36.68
CA LYS A 237 -0.91 47.18 -35.53
C LYS A 237 -2.22 48.01 -35.43
N PRO A 238 -3.27 47.47 -34.80
CA PRO A 238 -3.71 47.97 -33.49
C PRO A 238 -4.12 46.84 -32.51
N SER A 239 -3.70 46.82 -31.23
CA SER A 239 -4.19 47.55 -30.03
C SER A 239 -5.43 46.92 -29.36
N TYR A 240 -5.26 46.34 -28.16
CA TYR A 240 -6.31 46.10 -27.15
C TYR A 240 -5.96 46.85 -25.85
N PRO A 241 -6.94 47.35 -25.06
CA PRO A 241 -6.67 48.18 -23.89
C PRO A 241 -6.49 47.36 -22.61
N THR A 242 -5.55 47.79 -21.77
CA THR A 242 -5.36 47.39 -20.37
C THR A 242 -5.56 48.62 -19.49
N ALA A 243 -6.30 48.48 -18.39
CA ALA A 243 -6.47 49.52 -17.38
C ALA A 243 -5.57 49.23 -16.17
N SER A 244 -4.77 50.22 -15.80
CA SER A 244 -3.79 50.25 -14.71
C SER A 244 -4.40 50.67 -13.37
N ALA A 245 -3.72 50.33 -12.26
CA ALA A 245 -3.26 51.32 -11.26
C ALA A 245 -2.36 50.69 -10.17
N SER A 246 -1.09 51.12 -10.13
CA SER A 246 -0.24 51.31 -8.92
C SER A 246 0.07 52.81 -8.82
N PRO A 247 0.56 53.37 -7.68
CA PRO A 247 2.02 53.48 -7.41
C PRO A 247 2.34 53.42 -5.88
N ALA A 248 3.57 53.41 -5.33
CA ALA A 248 4.87 54.00 -5.70
C ALA A 248 6.03 53.38 -4.87
N GLN A 249 7.26 53.47 -5.42
CA GLN A 249 8.59 53.37 -4.75
C GLN A 249 9.14 54.78 -4.42
N PRO A 250 10.27 54.90 -3.66
CA PRO A 250 11.60 55.23 -4.24
C PRO A 250 12.74 54.31 -3.71
N GLU A 251 13.78 53.93 -4.50
CA GLU A 251 15.11 54.58 -4.77
C GLU A 251 16.00 54.68 -3.50
N ASP A 252 17.30 54.38 -3.40
CA ASP A 252 18.43 53.89 -4.23
C ASP A 252 19.54 53.42 -3.23
N ASP A 253 20.50 52.56 -3.62
CA ASP A 253 21.95 52.90 -3.64
C ASP A 253 22.89 51.69 -3.87
N GLU A 254 24.01 52.05 -4.49
CA GLU A 254 25.10 51.29 -5.09
C GLU A 254 26.17 50.83 -4.07
N SER A 255 26.77 49.65 -4.25
CA SER A 255 28.24 49.48 -4.16
C SER A 255 28.69 48.04 -4.48
N THR A 256 29.70 48.00 -5.34
CA THR A 256 30.58 46.90 -5.74
C THR A 256 31.62 46.55 -4.69
N GLU A 257 31.98 45.27 -4.53
CA GLU A 257 33.38 44.81 -4.37
C GLU A 257 33.49 43.27 -4.48
N GLU A 258 34.31 42.77 -5.42
CA GLU A 258 34.94 41.43 -5.36
C GLU A 258 36.21 41.51 -4.49
N PRO A 259 36.79 40.36 -4.06
CA PRO A 259 37.99 39.93 -4.80
C PRO A 259 38.26 38.40 -4.90
N SER A 260 38.85 38.06 -6.04
CA SER A 260 40.00 37.17 -6.32
C SER A 260 40.19 35.81 -5.63
N TYR A 261 40.08 34.78 -6.48
CA TYR A 261 40.94 33.59 -6.66
C TYR A 261 42.31 33.55 -5.93
N ASP A 262 42.59 32.41 -5.30
CA ASP A 262 43.88 31.71 -5.35
C ASP A 262 43.74 30.24 -4.94
N ALA A 263 44.26 29.34 -5.78
CA ALA A 263 44.55 27.92 -5.49
C ALA A 263 46.08 27.76 -5.56
N PRO A 264 46.70 26.98 -4.66
CA PRO A 264 47.34 25.70 -5.06
C PRO A 264 47.34 24.68 -3.88
N SER A 265 47.80 23.43 -3.89
CA SER A 265 48.56 22.54 -4.79
C SER A 265 48.39 21.10 -4.26
N GLU A 266 48.57 20.12 -5.13
CA GLU A 266 48.84 18.72 -4.80
C GLU A 266 50.14 18.57 -4.00
N ASP A 267 50.18 17.62 -3.06
CA ASP A 267 51.44 16.95 -2.69
C ASP A 267 51.16 15.51 -2.25
N ASP A 268 51.97 14.62 -2.81
CA ASP A 268 52.08 13.18 -2.57
C ASP A 268 52.78 12.92 -1.22
N SER A 269 52.38 11.86 -0.53
CA SER A 269 53.33 11.09 0.28
C SER A 269 52.77 9.69 0.58
N GLU A 270 53.38 8.69 -0.06
CA GLU A 270 53.42 7.29 0.34
C GLU A 270 54.26 7.09 1.62
N GLU A 271 53.89 6.11 2.44
CA GLU A 271 54.72 5.08 3.12
C GLU A 271 53.78 4.28 4.06
N THR A 272 53.40 3.05 3.72
CA THR A 272 53.99 1.76 4.14
C THR A 272 54.14 1.57 5.66
N ASP A 273 53.42 0.61 6.25
CA ASP A 273 54.04 -0.64 6.74
C ASP A 273 52.99 -1.70 7.14
N ASP A 274 53.45 -2.93 7.04
CA ASP A 274 52.76 -4.22 6.97
C ASP A 274 52.10 -4.73 8.27
N SER A 275 51.10 -5.59 8.13
CA SER A 275 51.21 -6.96 8.66
C SER A 275 50.13 -7.90 8.12
N GLU A 276 50.66 -8.98 7.56
CA GLU A 276 50.05 -10.13 6.94
C GLU A 276 49.21 -11.00 7.90
N GLY A 277 48.34 -11.81 7.32
CA GLY A 277 47.61 -12.88 8.00
C GLY A 277 46.64 -13.61 7.08
N THR A 278 47.17 -14.24 6.01
CA THR A 278 46.58 -15.38 5.28
C THR A 278 46.11 -16.47 6.27
N ASP A 279 45.09 -17.27 6.02
CA ASP A 279 44.92 -18.14 4.86
C ASP A 279 43.50 -18.76 4.80
N ASN A 280 43.14 -19.19 3.59
CA ASN A 280 41.90 -19.87 3.17
C ASN A 280 41.80 -21.34 3.62
N SER A 281 40.56 -21.83 3.72
CA SER A 281 40.05 -23.11 3.17
C SER A 281 38.73 -23.44 3.90
N GLU A 282 37.56 -23.36 3.27
CA GLU A 282 36.91 -24.39 2.44
C GLU A 282 36.83 -25.80 3.08
N GLU A 283 35.63 -26.36 2.92
CA GLU A 283 35.27 -27.79 2.90
C GLU A 283 34.68 -28.47 4.16
N GLU A 284 33.49 -29.01 3.88
CA GLU A 284 32.97 -30.34 4.22
C GLU A 284 31.94 -30.52 5.36
N GLU A 285 30.76 -30.95 4.90
CA GLU A 285 29.75 -31.71 5.63
C GLU A 285 30.35 -33.02 6.14
N GLU A 286 29.95 -33.46 7.34
CA GLU A 286 29.66 -34.88 7.54
C GLU A 286 28.83 -35.11 8.82
N ASP A 287 27.99 -36.13 8.68
CA ASP A 287 27.06 -36.77 9.61
C ASP A 287 27.59 -37.03 11.03
N ASN A 288 26.67 -37.16 12.00
CA ASN A 288 26.75 -38.17 13.06
C ASN A 288 25.38 -38.43 13.72
N ASP A 289 24.73 -39.46 13.21
CA ASP A 289 24.30 -40.71 13.88
C ASP A 289 23.76 -40.72 15.34
N TYR A 290 22.58 -41.35 15.45
CA TYR A 290 21.98 -42.17 16.51
C TYR A 290 22.42 -42.01 17.99
N LYS A 291 21.42 -41.84 18.86
CA LYS A 291 21.08 -42.89 19.84
C LYS A 291 19.69 -42.77 20.47
N ASP A 292 19.03 -43.92 20.39
CA ASP A 292 17.79 -44.37 20.99
C ASP A 292 17.95 -44.66 22.49
N SER A 293 16.90 -44.42 23.28
CA SER A 293 16.66 -45.13 24.54
C SER A 293 15.19 -44.96 24.97
N GLU A 294 14.46 -46.06 24.86
CA GLU A 294 13.10 -46.31 25.31
C GLU A 294 12.92 -46.33 26.85
N GLU A 295 11.66 -46.14 27.25
CA GLU A 295 10.92 -46.67 28.42
C GLU A 295 11.38 -46.39 29.88
N SER A 296 10.48 -45.82 30.68
CA SER A 296 9.62 -46.62 31.59
C SER A 296 8.76 -45.76 32.54
N ASP A 297 7.61 -46.31 32.89
CA ASP A 297 6.52 -45.79 33.71
C ASP A 297 6.84 -45.62 35.20
N ASN A 298 6.19 -44.65 35.88
CA ASN A 298 5.17 -44.90 36.93
C ASN A 298 4.87 -43.68 37.84
N GLU A 299 3.55 -43.52 38.08
CA GLU A 299 2.81 -43.13 39.30
C GLU A 299 3.20 -41.92 40.18
N GLU A 300 2.24 -40.96 40.19
CA GLU A 300 1.48 -40.44 41.35
C GLU A 300 2.20 -40.21 42.71
N THR A 301 2.26 -38.95 43.18
CA THR A 301 1.71 -38.48 44.48
C THR A 301 2.12 -37.04 44.85
N ASP A 302 1.12 -36.29 45.31
CA ASP A 302 1.10 -35.25 46.36
C ASP A 302 2.05 -34.03 46.40
N ASN A 303 1.41 -32.86 46.24
CA ASN A 303 1.40 -31.71 47.16
C ASN A 303 2.68 -31.38 47.94
N LYS A 304 3.43 -30.38 47.44
CA LYS A 304 4.24 -29.51 48.31
C LYS A 304 4.33 -28.09 47.78
N TRP A 305 3.58 -27.20 48.41
CA TRP A 305 3.83 -25.75 48.35
C TRP A 305 5.20 -25.45 48.99
N SER A 306 6.08 -24.77 48.26
CA SER A 306 7.27 -24.10 48.81
C SER A 306 7.57 -22.84 47.99
N HIS A 307 7.98 -21.80 48.71
CA HIS A 307 7.94 -20.35 48.47
C HIS A 307 8.83 -19.79 47.32
N PRO A 308 8.73 -18.48 46.98
CA PRO A 308 8.82 -17.96 45.61
C PRO A 308 10.27 -17.71 45.15
N GLY A 309 10.67 -18.41 44.10
CA GLY A 309 11.89 -18.11 43.36
C GLY A 309 11.67 -16.99 42.35
N HIS A 310 12.32 -15.86 42.60
CA HIS A 310 12.82 -14.86 41.63
C HIS A 310 12.01 -14.69 40.33
N TRP A 311 11.11 -13.70 40.33
CA TRP A 311 10.39 -13.24 39.14
C TRP A 311 11.39 -12.77 38.07
N ASN A 312 11.47 -13.52 36.96
CA ASN A 312 12.15 -13.09 35.75
C ASN A 312 11.09 -12.50 34.80
N SER A 313 11.01 -11.17 34.73
CA SER A 313 9.92 -10.42 34.07
C SER A 313 9.97 -10.40 32.54
N ASN A 314 10.91 -11.11 31.90
CA ASN A 314 11.10 -11.08 30.43
C ASN A 314 10.54 -12.29 29.67
N ARG A 315 9.79 -13.19 30.33
CA ARG A 315 9.13 -14.33 29.66
C ARG A 315 7.64 -14.06 29.43
N HIS A 316 7.30 -12.93 28.80
CA HIS A 316 5.91 -12.62 28.45
C HIS A 316 5.44 -13.48 27.26
N GLN A 317 4.97 -14.69 27.59
CA GLN A 317 3.97 -15.52 26.89
C GLN A 317 4.01 -15.58 25.36
N SER A 318 5.03 -16.24 24.79
CA SER A 318 4.98 -16.75 23.41
C SER A 318 3.95 -17.86 23.22
N ILE A 319 3.48 -18.48 24.32
CA ILE A 319 2.51 -19.58 24.29
C ILE A 319 1.14 -19.09 24.77
N LYS A 320 0.10 -19.33 23.98
CA LYS A 320 -1.31 -19.05 24.28
C LYS A 320 -2.12 -20.33 24.29
N TYR A 321 -3.01 -20.47 25.27
CA TYR A 321 -3.94 -21.60 25.33
C TYR A 321 -5.35 -21.14 24.95
N LYS A 322 -6.03 -21.88 24.06
CA LYS A 322 -7.39 -21.59 23.60
C LYS A 322 -8.22 -22.85 23.48
N MET A 323 -9.51 -22.74 23.76
CA MET A 323 -10.49 -23.79 23.48
C MET A 323 -11.08 -23.56 22.08
N ILE A 324 -10.84 -24.47 21.14
CA ILE A 324 -11.33 -24.42 19.76
C ILE A 324 -12.14 -25.67 19.50
N ASP A 325 -13.44 -25.52 19.20
CA ASP A 325 -14.34 -26.64 18.91
C ASP A 325 -14.24 -27.75 19.98
N GLU A 326 -14.26 -27.34 21.26
CA GLU A 326 -14.11 -28.20 22.45
C GLU A 326 -12.71 -28.83 22.67
N HIS A 327 -11.73 -28.50 21.82
CA HIS A 327 -10.35 -28.96 21.95
C HIS A 327 -9.46 -27.90 22.60
N LYS A 328 -8.60 -28.33 23.52
CA LYS A 328 -7.61 -27.46 24.14
C LYS A 328 -6.40 -27.35 23.22
N CYS A 329 -6.14 -26.15 22.72
CA CYS A 329 -5.03 -25.85 21.82
C CYS A 329 -3.98 -25.01 22.51
N LYS A 330 -2.73 -25.42 22.40
CA LYS A 330 -1.54 -24.66 22.76
C LYS A 330 -0.99 -24.05 21.48
N VAL A 331 -0.94 -22.73 21.41
CA VAL A 331 -0.51 -21.97 20.23
C VAL A 331 0.75 -21.22 20.56
N ASP A 332 1.79 -21.44 19.77
CA ASP A 332 3.01 -20.64 19.79
C ASP A 332 2.87 -19.47 18.82
N THR A 333 2.88 -18.26 19.36
CA THR A 333 2.71 -17.02 18.59
C THR A 333 3.94 -16.65 17.77
N VAL A 334 5.12 -17.18 18.11
CA VAL A 334 6.37 -16.92 17.40
C VAL A 334 6.47 -17.86 16.21
N THR A 335 6.30 -19.16 16.43
CA THR A 335 6.41 -20.16 15.36
C THR A 335 5.13 -20.31 14.54
N LYS A 336 4.03 -19.66 14.96
CA LYS A 336 2.70 -19.70 14.33
C LYS A 336 2.15 -21.14 14.20
N ARG A 337 2.48 -21.98 15.19
CA ARG A 337 2.04 -23.39 15.25
C ARG A 337 1.07 -23.57 16.40
N ALA A 338 0.13 -24.50 16.22
CA ALA A 338 -0.78 -24.92 17.27
C ALA A 338 -0.71 -26.43 17.45
N GLU A 339 -0.74 -26.86 18.71
CA GLU A 339 -0.84 -28.24 19.14
C GLU A 339 -2.18 -28.38 19.87
N CYS A 340 -3.12 -29.14 19.31
CA CYS A 340 -4.45 -29.32 19.90
C CYS A 340 -4.64 -30.72 20.48
N GLU A 341 -5.08 -30.78 21.75
CA GLU A 341 -5.47 -32.00 22.43
C GLU A 341 -6.85 -32.45 21.95
N CYS A 342 -6.87 -33.32 20.94
CA CYS A 342 -8.07 -34.01 20.47
C CYS A 342 -8.12 -35.43 21.06
N LYS A 343 -9.14 -35.74 21.87
CA LYS A 343 -9.32 -37.09 22.43
C LYS A 343 -9.81 -38.06 21.34
N ALA A 344 -9.22 -39.25 21.26
CA ALA A 344 -9.64 -40.27 20.28
C ALA A 344 -11.13 -40.67 20.43
N THR A 345 -11.67 -40.59 21.65
CA THR A 345 -13.09 -40.85 21.97
C THR A 345 -14.06 -39.82 21.38
N SER A 346 -13.57 -38.68 20.88
CA SER A 346 -14.39 -37.63 20.25
C SER A 346 -14.47 -37.75 18.71
N GLY A 347 -13.98 -38.84 18.11
CA GLY A 347 -14.08 -39.06 16.65
C GLY A 347 -13.23 -38.10 15.80
N CYS A 348 -12.12 -37.61 16.34
CA CYS A 348 -11.23 -36.65 15.68
C CYS A 348 -10.18 -37.38 14.81
N SER A 349 -10.19 -37.15 13.49
CA SER A 349 -9.17 -37.65 12.57
C SER A 349 -7.98 -36.69 12.49
N ASN A 350 -6.83 -37.16 11.99
CA ASN A 350 -5.65 -36.31 11.75
C ASN A 350 -5.98 -35.06 10.91
N GLN A 351 -6.85 -35.21 9.91
CA GLN A 351 -7.29 -34.11 9.06
C GLN A 351 -8.16 -33.09 9.82
N LYS A 352 -9.04 -33.55 10.72
CA LYS A 352 -9.83 -32.66 11.59
C LYS A 352 -8.94 -31.92 12.59
N ARG A 353 -7.97 -32.60 13.20
CA ARG A 353 -6.99 -31.97 14.10
C ARG A 353 -6.21 -30.85 13.39
N ALA A 354 -5.70 -31.11 12.18
CA ALA A 354 -4.99 -30.10 11.39
C ALA A 354 -5.89 -28.89 11.01
N LEU A 355 -7.19 -29.09 10.83
CA LEU A 355 -8.13 -27.99 10.61
C LEU A 355 -8.35 -27.16 11.88
N VAL A 356 -8.49 -27.82 13.04
CA VAL A 356 -8.65 -27.19 14.35
C VAL A 356 -7.39 -26.40 14.73
N GLU A 357 -6.20 -26.95 14.50
CA GLU A 357 -4.92 -26.27 14.75
C GLU A 357 -4.76 -25.02 13.86
N ARG A 358 -5.08 -25.12 12.55
CA ARG A 358 -5.12 -23.95 11.65
C ARG A 358 -6.13 -22.89 12.11
N LYS A 359 -7.27 -23.31 12.66
CA LYS A 359 -8.27 -22.41 13.25
C LYS A 359 -7.76 -21.77 14.54
N ALA A 360 -7.04 -22.51 15.38
CA ALA A 360 -6.43 -22.02 16.62
C ALA A 360 -5.38 -20.94 16.36
N VAL A 361 -4.47 -21.17 15.40
CA VAL A 361 -3.47 -20.17 14.99
C VAL A 361 -4.16 -18.90 14.49
N ARG A 362 -5.19 -19.03 13.64
CA ARG A 362 -5.97 -17.87 13.16
C ARG A 362 -6.64 -17.09 14.29
N ILE A 363 -7.25 -17.78 15.25
CA ILE A 363 -7.93 -17.14 16.38
C ILE A 363 -6.94 -16.42 17.30
N VAL A 364 -5.79 -17.03 17.60
CA VAL A 364 -4.77 -16.38 18.44
C VAL A 364 -4.12 -15.20 17.72
N ARG A 365 -3.88 -15.32 16.41
CA ARG A 365 -3.43 -14.18 15.58
C ARG A 365 -4.46 -13.05 15.63
N ARG A 366 -5.74 -13.37 15.42
CA ARG A 366 -6.84 -12.41 15.54
C ARG A 366 -6.90 -11.79 16.93
N ASP A 367 -6.74 -12.55 18.01
CA ASP A 367 -6.78 -12.02 19.37
C ASP A 367 -5.57 -11.15 19.71
N ALA A 368 -4.41 -11.43 19.14
CA ALA A 368 -3.23 -10.57 19.24
C ALA A 368 -3.45 -9.25 18.48
N ILE A 369 -4.07 -9.30 17.30
CA ILE A 369 -4.47 -8.13 16.52
C ILE A 369 -5.56 -7.32 17.25
N LYS A 370 -6.57 -7.97 17.83
CA LYS A 370 -7.59 -7.34 18.68
C LYS A 370 -7.02 -6.61 19.88
N LYS A 371 -5.80 -6.96 20.32
CA LYS A 371 -5.12 -6.31 21.44
C LYS A 371 -4.32 -5.06 21.03
N ARG A 372 -4.23 -4.75 19.73
CA ARG A 372 -3.43 -3.63 19.20
C ARG A 372 -4.18 -2.64 18.30
N ALA A 373 -5.42 -2.91 17.88
CA ALA A 373 -6.24 -1.93 17.18
C ALA A 373 -7.56 -1.74 17.92
N ASP A 374 -7.59 -0.84 18.90
CA ASP A 374 -8.87 -0.34 19.42
C ASP A 374 -9.62 0.33 18.25
N ALA A 375 -10.91 0.02 18.12
CA ALA A 375 -11.74 0.63 17.09
C ALA A 375 -11.75 2.15 17.30
N CYS A 376 -11.50 2.91 16.24
CA CYS A 376 -11.70 4.35 16.28
C CYS A 376 -13.18 4.66 16.58
N ALA A 377 -13.45 5.65 17.44
CA ALA A 377 -14.80 6.17 17.60
C ALA A 377 -15.08 7.15 16.46
N TRP A 378 -16.17 6.95 15.70
CA TRP A 378 -16.45 7.70 14.46
C TRP A 378 -16.33 9.21 14.62
N ASN A 379 -16.85 9.77 15.72
CA ASN A 379 -16.86 11.22 15.94
C ASN A 379 -15.49 11.81 16.25
N SER A 380 -14.55 11.00 16.74
CA SER A 380 -13.18 11.41 17.06
C SER A 380 -12.13 10.68 16.23
N ALA A 381 -12.54 9.91 15.22
CA ALA A 381 -11.64 9.20 14.34
C ALA A 381 -10.85 10.24 13.53
N PRO A 382 -9.53 10.07 13.39
CA PRO A 382 -8.68 10.96 12.61
C PRO A 382 -9.16 11.10 11.18
N SER A 383 -8.94 12.28 10.59
CA SER A 383 -9.15 12.48 9.16
C SER A 383 -8.14 11.65 8.36
N MET A 384 -8.63 10.91 7.36
CA MET A 384 -7.77 10.17 6.44
C MET A 384 -7.49 11.03 5.21
N VAL A 385 -6.22 11.31 4.94
CA VAL A 385 -5.81 11.87 3.65
C VAL A 385 -5.85 10.75 2.61
N VAL A 386 -6.34 11.03 1.41
CA VAL A 386 -6.47 10.03 0.32
C VAL A 386 -5.78 10.44 -0.97
N SER A 387 -5.10 11.60 -0.95
CA SER A 387 -4.49 12.22 -2.11
C SER A 387 -3.01 12.45 -1.81
N TYR A 388 -2.19 11.50 -2.26
CA TYR A 388 -0.74 11.45 -2.02
C TYR A 388 0.02 11.33 -3.34
N TYR A 389 1.24 11.89 -3.37
CA TYR A 389 2.31 11.66 -4.35
C TYR A 389 2.09 12.15 -5.79
N THR A 390 0.84 12.18 -6.26
CA THR A 390 0.52 12.73 -7.58
C THR A 390 0.84 14.23 -7.66
N VAL A 391 0.94 14.76 -8.88
CA VAL A 391 1.24 16.19 -9.10
C VAL A 391 0.20 17.12 -8.47
N ASP A 392 -1.03 16.65 -8.41
CA ASP A 392 -2.21 17.33 -7.86
C ASP A 392 -2.53 16.88 -6.44
N ALA A 393 -1.63 16.11 -5.80
CA ALA A 393 -1.88 15.56 -4.49
C ALA A 393 -1.97 16.63 -3.40
N ALA A 394 -2.87 16.43 -2.44
CA ALA A 394 -2.98 17.31 -1.28
C ALA A 394 -1.80 17.16 -0.30
N CYS A 395 -1.17 15.98 -0.25
CA CYS A 395 -0.07 15.67 0.66
C CYS A 395 1.10 15.05 -0.11
N ALA A 396 2.31 15.55 0.16
CA ALA A 396 3.53 15.11 -0.52
C ALA A 396 3.40 15.07 -2.06
N PRO A 397 2.98 16.17 -2.73
CA PRO A 397 2.86 16.19 -4.18
C PRO A 397 4.22 16.03 -4.84
N ASN A 398 4.23 15.43 -6.04
CA ASN A 398 5.44 15.20 -6.83
C ASN A 398 6.49 14.30 -6.15
N ALA A 399 6.10 13.47 -5.17
CA ALA A 399 7.05 12.70 -4.37
C ALA A 399 8.04 11.89 -5.22
N LYS A 400 7.55 11.12 -6.20
CA LYS A 400 8.42 10.35 -7.10
C LYS A 400 9.27 11.19 -8.05
N MET A 401 8.76 12.34 -8.47
CA MET A 401 9.52 13.28 -9.31
C MET A 401 10.68 13.90 -8.55
N ASN A 402 10.47 14.18 -7.26
CA ASN A 402 11.47 14.79 -6.40
C ASN A 402 12.45 13.77 -5.83
N VAL A 403 11.99 12.54 -5.59
CA VAL A 403 12.77 11.42 -5.06
C VAL A 403 12.47 10.18 -5.89
N PRO A 404 13.21 9.94 -6.99
CA PRO A 404 12.95 8.81 -7.89
C PRO A 404 13.39 7.46 -7.31
N GLU A 405 14.31 7.45 -6.35
CA GLU A 405 14.77 6.22 -5.70
C GLU A 405 13.80 5.71 -4.63
N SER A 406 13.76 4.38 -4.43
CA SER A 406 12.96 3.79 -3.36
C SER A 406 13.48 4.18 -1.97
N ASP A 407 12.56 4.52 -1.06
CA ASP A 407 12.87 4.83 0.33
C ASP A 407 13.59 3.70 1.05
N THR A 408 14.47 4.02 2.02
CA THR A 408 15.06 3.02 2.95
C THR A 408 14.19 2.74 4.18
N PHE A 409 13.00 3.33 4.24
CA PHE A 409 12.03 3.23 5.32
C PHE A 409 10.64 2.90 4.76
N GLU A 410 9.70 2.59 5.66
CA GLU A 410 8.27 2.57 5.37
C GLU A 410 7.58 3.67 6.19
N ILE A 411 6.37 4.04 5.79
CA ILE A 411 5.68 5.16 6.40
C ILE A 411 4.78 4.72 7.55
N GLY A 412 4.74 5.52 8.60
CA GLY A 412 3.81 5.38 9.71
C GLY A 412 2.84 6.54 9.83
N TRP A 413 1.68 6.24 10.40
CA TRP A 413 0.79 7.26 10.95
C TRP A 413 0.65 7.06 12.45
N SER A 414 0.95 8.11 13.22
CA SER A 414 0.74 8.20 14.66
C SER A 414 -0.72 8.45 15.01
N GLU A 415 -1.58 7.47 14.74
CA GLU A 415 -3.00 7.57 15.05
C GLU A 415 -3.33 7.08 16.47
N PRO A 416 -4.32 7.69 17.16
CA PRO A 416 -4.72 7.28 18.51
C PRO A 416 -5.46 5.93 18.55
N CYS A 417 -5.78 5.34 17.41
CA CYS A 417 -6.57 4.12 17.27
C CYS A 417 -6.24 3.41 15.94
N GLY A 418 -6.59 2.13 15.83
CA GLY A 418 -6.49 1.41 14.56
C GLY A 418 -5.07 1.18 14.01
N VAL A 419 -4.00 1.44 14.77
CA VAL A 419 -2.62 1.26 14.29
C VAL A 419 -2.21 -0.22 14.34
N VAL A 420 -1.69 -0.71 13.23
CA VAL A 420 -1.12 -2.04 13.07
C VAL A 420 0.34 -1.88 12.65
N GLU A 421 1.24 -2.33 13.52
CA GLU A 421 2.67 -2.35 13.23
C GLU A 421 3.01 -3.35 12.13
N GLY A 422 3.93 -2.97 11.24
CA GLY A 422 4.54 -3.85 10.25
C GLY A 422 5.40 -4.94 10.87
N ASP A 423 6.16 -5.64 10.03
CA ASP A 423 7.07 -6.72 10.47
C ASP A 423 8.43 -6.23 10.97
N GLY A 424 8.72 -4.93 10.86
CA GLY A 424 9.96 -4.32 11.31
C GLY A 424 11.15 -4.53 10.38
N GLU A 425 10.91 -4.99 9.15
CA GLU A 425 11.96 -5.14 8.13
C GLU A 425 12.56 -3.78 7.72
N TYR A 426 11.71 -2.76 7.59
CA TYR A 426 12.15 -1.38 7.39
C TYR A 426 11.85 -0.53 8.63
N PRO A 427 12.70 0.48 8.93
CA PRO A 427 12.36 1.47 9.93
C PRO A 427 11.10 2.22 9.51
N ILE A 428 10.28 2.61 10.50
CA ILE A 428 9.08 3.42 10.26
C ILE A 428 9.44 4.90 10.41
N LYS A 429 9.08 5.69 9.40
CA LYS A 429 9.14 7.15 9.42
C LYS A 429 7.72 7.71 9.40
N GLU A 430 7.41 8.59 10.33
CA GLU A 430 6.10 9.24 10.39
C GLU A 430 5.84 10.07 9.13
N MET A 431 4.62 9.96 8.59
CA MET A 431 4.18 10.72 7.41
C MET A 431 4.19 12.23 7.71
N ASP A 432 4.90 12.98 6.86
CA ASP A 432 4.85 14.44 6.80
C ASP A 432 4.63 14.84 5.34
N CYS A 433 3.61 15.66 5.08
CA CYS A 433 3.25 16.09 3.73
C CYS A 433 4.33 16.90 3.00
N ASN A 434 5.40 17.32 3.69
CA ASN A 434 6.54 18.01 3.08
C ASN A 434 7.80 17.13 2.98
N MET A 435 7.73 15.84 3.32
CA MET A 435 8.92 14.99 3.46
C MET A 435 9.68 14.71 2.15
N PHE A 436 9.08 15.01 1.00
CA PHE A 436 9.63 14.83 -0.35
C PHE A 436 9.61 16.13 -1.17
N SER A 437 9.46 17.29 -0.52
CA SER A 437 9.36 18.61 -1.18
C SER A 437 10.71 19.22 -1.54
#